data_AF-A0A936KU60-F1
#
_entry.id   AF-A0A936KU60-F1
#
_cell.length_a   1.000
_cell.length_b   1.000
_cell.length_c   1.000
_cell.angle_alpha   90.00
_cell.angle_beta   90.00
_cell.angle_gamma   90.00
#
_symmetry.space_group_name_H-M   'P 1'
#
loop_
_entity.id
_entity.type
_entity.pdbx_description
1 polymer ?
#
loop_
_entity_poly.entity_id
_entity_poly.type
_entity_poly.pdbx_seq_one_letter_code
_entity_poly.pdbx_strand_id
1 'polypeptide(L)'
;MVDTTIDWVYTDAWAANGITWAYTNGADVLNNSWGGGLGATVVNTAITDAVTNGRGGTGSVVVASAGNNNENSVLWPASLSNVISVGALNMCDQRKHLLDGACGNNESWGSNYGSALDVTAAGRQPHDHRYYGRIWV
;
A
#
# COMPACT_ATOMS: atom_id res chain seq x y z
N MET A 1 15.48 -4.84 4.11
CA MET A 1 16.10 -3.86 5.06
C MET A 1 15.67 -4.24 6.48
N VAL A 2 16.57 -4.32 7.47
CA VAL A 2 16.20 -4.58 8.88
C VAL A 2 16.28 -3.23 9.62
N ASP A 3 15.15 -2.75 10.14
CA ASP A 3 15.10 -1.60 11.05
C ASP A 3 15.29 -2.11 12.48
N THR A 4 16.37 -1.67 13.14
CA THR A 4 16.74 -2.11 14.49
C THR A 4 16.25 -1.16 15.60
N THR A 5 15.38 -0.20 15.27
CA THR A 5 14.93 0.82 16.24
C THR A 5 13.53 0.60 16.80
N ILE A 6 12.86 -0.47 16.35
CA ILE A 6 11.59 -0.99 16.87
C ILE A 6 11.61 -2.51 16.66
N ASP A 7 11.06 -3.30 17.59
CA ASP A 7 11.02 -4.79 17.60
C ASP A 7 10.17 -5.40 16.44
N TRP A 8 10.08 -4.74 15.28
CA TRP A 8 9.51 -5.29 14.06
C TRP A 8 10.59 -5.98 13.27
N VAL A 9 10.68 -7.30 13.40
CA VAL A 9 11.50 -8.10 12.48
C VAL A 9 10.77 -8.16 11.14
N TYR A 10 11.20 -7.35 10.19
CA TYR A 10 10.75 -7.39 8.81
C TYR A 10 11.94 -7.74 7.91
N THR A 11 11.77 -8.74 7.05
CA THR A 11 12.74 -9.04 6.01
C THR A 11 12.03 -9.15 4.67
N ASP A 12 12.72 -8.76 3.60
CA ASP A 12 12.17 -8.86 2.25
C ASP A 12 11.84 -10.33 1.90
N ALA A 13 12.58 -11.29 2.47
CA ALA A 13 12.29 -12.70 2.33
C ALA A 13 10.97 -13.11 3.00
N TRP A 14 10.64 -12.55 4.17
CA TRP A 14 9.37 -12.84 4.86
C TRP A 14 8.18 -12.27 4.11
N ALA A 15 8.31 -11.05 3.57
CA ALA A 15 7.27 -10.46 2.72
C ALA A 15 7.03 -11.31 1.46
N ALA A 16 8.12 -11.70 0.77
CA ALA A 16 8.02 -12.56 -0.42
C ALA A 16 7.40 -13.93 -0.11
N ASN A 17 7.78 -14.56 1.01
CA ASN A 17 7.19 -15.82 1.45
C ASN A 17 5.70 -15.67 1.78
N GLY A 18 5.30 -14.58 2.43
CA GLY A 18 3.89 -14.29 2.72
C GLY A 18 3.04 -14.10 1.46
N ILE A 19 3.54 -13.32 0.49
CA ILE A 19 2.91 -13.14 -0.81
C ILE A 19 2.76 -14.49 -1.53
N THR A 20 3.84 -15.27 -1.56
CA THR A 20 3.87 -16.57 -2.23
C THR A 20 2.88 -17.54 -1.60
N TRP A 21 2.85 -17.61 -0.27
CA TRP A 21 1.90 -18.45 0.45
C TRP A 21 0.46 -18.01 0.17
N ALA A 22 0.17 -16.71 0.18
CA ALA A 22 -1.19 -16.20 -0.04
C ALA A 22 -1.73 -16.61 -1.42
N TYR A 23 -1.01 -16.30 -2.50
CA TYR A 23 -1.53 -16.58 -3.85
C TYR A 23 -1.60 -18.07 -4.15
N THR A 24 -0.65 -18.88 -3.65
CA THR A 24 -0.67 -20.34 -3.83
C THR A 24 -1.79 -21.02 -3.05
N ASN A 25 -2.29 -20.38 -1.98
CA ASN A 25 -3.44 -20.82 -1.21
C ASN A 25 -4.76 -20.18 -1.66
N GLY A 26 -4.80 -19.65 -2.89
CA GLY A 26 -6.04 -19.19 -3.51
C GLY A 26 -6.44 -17.76 -3.19
N ALA A 27 -5.53 -16.93 -2.66
CA ALA A 27 -5.82 -15.50 -2.52
C ALA A 27 -6.06 -14.85 -3.89
N ASP A 28 -7.27 -14.36 -4.10
CA ASP A 28 -7.62 -13.64 -5.34
C ASP A 28 -7.03 -12.23 -5.37
N VAL A 29 -6.95 -11.59 -4.20
CA VAL A 29 -6.50 -10.21 -4.03
C VAL A 29 -5.51 -10.13 -2.87
N LEU A 30 -4.40 -9.42 -3.09
CA LEU A 30 -3.37 -9.14 -2.09
C LEU A 30 -3.33 -7.63 -1.84
N ASN A 31 -3.50 -7.22 -0.58
CA ASN A 31 -3.47 -5.83 -0.14
C ASN A 31 -2.23 -5.56 0.72
N ASN A 32 -1.40 -4.58 0.33
CA ASN A 32 -0.07 -4.36 0.93
C ASN A 32 0.12 -2.93 1.42
N SER A 33 -0.06 -2.74 2.72
CA SER A 33 0.00 -1.43 3.39
C SER A 33 1.35 -1.12 4.00
N TRP A 34 2.37 -1.39 3.20
CA TRP A 34 3.77 -1.24 3.55
C TRP A 34 4.54 -0.88 2.29
N GLY A 35 5.68 -0.23 2.48
CA GLY A 35 6.52 0.18 1.38
C GLY A 35 7.68 1.06 1.82
N GLY A 36 8.49 1.43 0.84
CA GLY A 36 9.73 2.19 1.03
C GLY A 36 10.99 1.36 0.81
N GLY A 37 12.14 1.99 0.96
CA GLY A 37 13.44 1.38 0.65
C GLY A 37 13.75 1.32 -0.85
N LEU A 38 14.83 0.61 -1.21
CA LEU A 38 15.37 0.56 -2.58
C LEU A 38 14.72 -0.52 -3.47
N GLY A 39 13.65 -1.17 -2.97
CA GLY A 39 13.06 -2.35 -3.58
C GLY A 39 13.90 -3.61 -3.40
N ALA A 40 13.23 -4.77 -3.45
CA ALA A 40 13.86 -6.07 -3.27
C ALA A 40 13.43 -7.04 -4.38
N THR A 41 14.41 -7.59 -5.10
CA THR A 41 14.17 -8.51 -6.22
C THR A 41 13.29 -9.69 -5.80
N VAL A 42 13.51 -10.25 -4.60
CA VAL A 42 12.73 -11.39 -4.10
C VAL A 42 11.24 -11.07 -3.94
N VAL A 43 10.91 -9.86 -3.50
CA VAL A 43 9.52 -9.39 -3.37
C VAL A 43 8.94 -9.05 -4.76
N ASN A 44 9.72 -8.44 -5.64
CA ASN A 44 9.29 -8.17 -7.03
C ASN A 44 8.92 -9.46 -7.77
N THR A 45 9.74 -10.51 -7.60
CA THR A 45 9.45 -11.85 -8.15
C THR A 45 8.17 -12.41 -7.55
N ALA A 46 8.01 -12.39 -6.23
CA ALA A 46 6.80 -12.91 -5.59
C ALA A 46 5.51 -12.18 -6.04
N ILE A 47 5.57 -10.85 -6.20
CA ILE A 47 4.47 -10.05 -6.74
C ILE A 47 4.18 -10.45 -8.19
N THR A 48 5.22 -10.55 -9.02
CA THR A 48 5.08 -10.94 -10.43
C THR A 48 4.48 -12.34 -10.57
N ASP A 49 4.90 -13.28 -9.72
CA ASP A 49 4.36 -14.63 -9.68
C ASP A 49 2.90 -14.64 -9.23
N ALA A 50 2.52 -13.83 -8.23
CA ALA A 50 1.12 -13.70 -7.82
C ALA A 50 0.26 -13.14 -8.96
N VAL A 51 0.71 -12.06 -9.62
CA VAL A 51 0.00 -11.41 -10.73
C VAL A 51 -0.08 -12.30 -11.98
N THR A 52 0.84 -13.25 -12.16
CA THR A 52 0.84 -14.13 -13.34
C THR A 52 0.14 -15.46 -13.07
N ASN A 53 0.45 -16.09 -11.93
CA ASN A 53 0.10 -17.49 -11.64
C ASN A 53 -1.03 -17.62 -10.61
N GLY A 54 -1.36 -16.55 -9.89
CA GLY A 54 -2.46 -16.52 -8.94
C GLY A 54 -3.80 -16.88 -9.58
N ARG A 55 -4.78 -17.24 -8.75
CA ARG A 55 -6.15 -17.56 -9.20
C ARG A 55 -6.22 -18.67 -10.27
N GLY A 56 -5.37 -19.68 -10.15
CA GLY A 56 -5.30 -20.79 -11.10
C GLY A 56 -4.72 -20.39 -12.46
N GLY A 57 -3.79 -19.42 -12.49
CA GLY A 57 -3.12 -18.97 -13.71
C GLY A 57 -3.79 -17.77 -14.40
N THR A 58 -4.79 -17.15 -13.79
CA THR A 58 -5.40 -15.91 -14.31
C THR A 58 -4.84 -14.64 -13.68
N GLY A 59 -3.94 -14.78 -12.70
CA GLY A 59 -3.34 -13.69 -11.95
C GLY A 59 -4.19 -13.22 -10.77
N SER A 60 -3.56 -13.11 -9.60
CA SER A 60 -4.12 -12.41 -8.44
C SER A 60 -3.94 -10.89 -8.60
N VAL A 61 -4.90 -10.12 -8.09
CA VAL A 61 -4.80 -8.65 -8.07
C VAL A 61 -3.91 -8.25 -6.90
N VAL A 62 -2.89 -7.44 -7.16
CA VAL A 62 -2.01 -6.89 -6.11
C VAL A 62 -2.23 -5.39 -6.01
N VAL A 63 -2.53 -4.93 -4.80
CA VAL A 63 -2.78 -3.52 -4.47
C VAL A 63 -1.83 -3.09 -3.35
N ALA A 64 -1.29 -1.88 -3.43
CA ALA A 64 -0.40 -1.33 -2.41
C ALA A 64 -0.58 0.19 -2.25
N SER A 65 -0.31 0.73 -1.05
CA SER A 65 -0.36 2.19 -0.84
C SER A 65 0.77 2.93 -1.53
N ALA A 66 0.43 4.13 -1.99
CA ALA A 66 1.41 5.07 -2.52
C ALA A 66 2.45 5.55 -1.49
N GLY A 67 2.14 5.52 -0.19
CA GLY A 67 2.99 6.03 0.89
C GLY A 67 2.39 7.23 1.63
N ASN A 68 2.95 7.56 2.80
CA ASN A 68 2.36 8.48 3.79
C ASN A 68 3.24 9.71 4.07
N ASN A 69 4.17 10.02 3.16
CA ASN A 69 5.22 11.03 3.34
C ASN A 69 4.86 12.41 2.78
N ASN A 70 3.70 12.55 2.12
CA ASN A 70 3.30 13.74 1.38
C ASN A 70 4.28 14.12 0.25
N GLU A 71 4.85 13.12 -0.42
CA GLU A 71 5.87 13.31 -1.46
C GLU A 71 5.35 13.01 -2.87
N ASN A 72 5.94 13.66 -3.88
CA ASN A 72 5.71 13.37 -5.31
C ASN A 72 6.48 12.11 -5.75
N SER A 73 6.34 11.03 -4.99
CA SER A 73 7.00 9.74 -5.24
C SER A 73 6.15 8.62 -4.66
N VAL A 74 5.65 7.73 -5.51
CA VAL A 74 4.98 6.50 -5.07
C VAL A 74 6.03 5.51 -4.57
N LEU A 75 5.85 4.99 -3.37
CA LEU A 75 6.80 4.07 -2.75
C LEU A 75 6.75 2.70 -3.41
N TRP A 76 7.89 2.01 -3.42
CA TRP A 76 7.93 0.58 -3.68
C TRP A 76 7.20 -0.17 -2.55
N PRO A 77 6.39 -1.22 -2.81
CA PRO A 77 6.14 -1.88 -4.09
C PRO A 77 5.02 -1.26 -4.94
N ALA A 78 4.29 -0.26 -4.45
CA ALA A 78 3.19 0.38 -5.20
C ALA A 78 3.66 1.03 -6.51
N SER A 79 4.93 1.40 -6.64
CA SER A 79 5.49 1.93 -7.90
C SER A 79 5.78 0.89 -8.98
N LEU A 80 5.60 -0.41 -8.71
CA LEU A 80 5.75 -1.46 -9.71
C LEU A 80 4.58 -1.41 -10.70
N SER A 81 4.86 -1.52 -12.00
CA SER A 81 3.84 -1.38 -13.06
C SER A 81 2.78 -2.49 -13.08
N ASN A 82 2.97 -3.58 -12.32
CA ASN A 82 2.04 -4.69 -12.17
C ASN A 82 1.31 -4.67 -10.82
N VAL A 83 1.40 -3.57 -10.07
CA VAL A 83 0.69 -3.34 -8.80
C VAL A 83 -0.24 -2.17 -8.98
N ILE A 84 -1.46 -2.26 -8.43
CA ILE A 84 -2.38 -1.13 -8.37
C ILE A 84 -1.97 -0.23 -7.20
N SER A 85 -1.47 0.95 -7.52
CA SER A 85 -1.06 1.98 -6.56
C SER A 85 -2.25 2.80 -6.10
N VAL A 86 -2.46 2.88 -4.78
CA VAL A 86 -3.60 3.60 -4.20
C VAL A 86 -3.16 4.74 -3.29
N GLY A 87 -3.63 5.94 -3.61
CA GLY A 87 -3.47 7.14 -2.80
C GLY A 87 -4.65 7.38 -1.86
N ALA A 88 -4.41 8.10 -0.76
CA ALA A 88 -5.43 8.42 0.22
C ALA A 88 -6.12 9.77 -0.07
N LEU A 89 -7.45 9.78 -0.01
CA LEU A 89 -8.29 10.96 0.08
C LEU A 89 -8.65 11.28 1.54
N ASN A 90 -8.83 12.57 1.81
CA ASN A 90 -9.42 13.08 3.04
C ASN A 90 -10.96 13.12 2.94
N MET A 91 -11.65 13.58 3.99
CA MET A 91 -13.13 13.54 4.04
C MET A 91 -13.82 14.54 3.08
N CYS A 92 -13.05 15.37 2.39
CA CYS A 92 -13.54 16.39 1.47
C CYS A 92 -13.21 16.03 0.02
N ASP A 93 -12.97 14.74 -0.27
CA ASP A 93 -12.58 14.22 -1.59
C ASP A 93 -11.33 14.88 -2.19
N GLN A 94 -10.43 15.36 -1.32
CA GLN A 94 -9.13 15.88 -1.71
C GLN A 94 -8.06 14.86 -1.34
N ARG A 95 -6.94 14.82 -2.09
CA ARG A 95 -5.77 14.05 -1.66
C ARG A 95 -5.41 14.44 -0.22
N LYS A 96 -5.26 13.46 0.66
CA LYS A 96 -4.85 13.71 2.04
C LYS A 96 -3.49 14.41 2.05
N HIS A 97 -3.46 15.61 2.61
CA HIS A 97 -2.27 16.41 2.82
C HIS A 97 -2.05 16.65 4.33
N LEU A 98 -0.87 17.15 4.68
CA LEU A 98 -0.54 17.53 6.05
C LEU A 98 -1.51 18.59 6.57
N LEU A 99 -1.98 18.40 7.81
CA LEU A 99 -2.74 19.41 8.55
C LEU A 99 -4.01 19.92 7.85
N ASP A 100 -4.75 19.03 7.18
CA ASP A 100 -5.97 19.30 6.39
C ASP A 100 -7.19 19.85 7.15
N GLY A 101 -7.00 20.54 8.29
CA GLY A 101 -8.08 21.19 9.02
C GLY A 101 -9.21 20.24 9.39
N ALA A 102 -10.44 20.70 9.16
CA ALA A 102 -11.65 19.89 9.34
C ALA A 102 -11.70 18.68 8.39
N CYS A 103 -11.07 18.74 7.22
CA CYS A 103 -11.05 17.66 6.24
C CYS A 103 -10.10 16.51 6.63
N GLY A 104 -9.08 16.76 7.45
CA GLY A 104 -8.08 15.74 7.85
C GLY A 104 -7.62 15.77 9.32
N ASN A 105 -8.42 16.32 10.22
CA ASN A 105 -8.18 16.36 11.68
C ASN A 105 -6.86 17.00 12.11
N ASN A 106 -6.26 17.83 11.27
CA ASN A 106 -4.90 18.30 11.45
C ASN A 106 -3.87 17.17 11.68
N GLU A 107 -4.05 16.00 11.06
CA GLU A 107 -3.06 14.92 11.14
C GLU A 107 -1.79 15.26 10.35
N SER A 108 -0.63 14.91 10.93
CA SER A 108 0.71 15.22 10.41
C SER A 108 1.25 14.18 9.42
N TRP A 109 0.39 13.63 8.55
CA TRP A 109 0.76 12.75 7.44
C TRP A 109 0.01 13.13 6.16
N GLY A 110 0.53 12.75 5.00
CA GLY A 110 -0.13 12.99 3.71
C GLY A 110 0.11 11.86 2.73
N SER A 111 -0.85 11.61 1.84
CA SER A 111 -0.69 10.63 0.77
C SER A 111 0.43 11.05 -0.16
N ASN A 112 1.31 10.12 -0.52
CA ASN A 112 2.18 10.32 -1.67
C ASN A 112 1.34 10.37 -2.96
N TYR A 113 1.94 10.94 -4.00
CA TYR A 113 1.34 11.19 -5.30
C TYR A 113 2.40 11.13 -6.40
N GLY A 114 1.96 11.21 -7.66
CA GLY A 114 2.87 11.23 -8.81
C GLY A 114 2.35 10.38 -9.96
N SER A 115 3.17 10.22 -11.00
CA SER A 115 2.77 9.54 -12.25
C SER A 115 2.58 8.03 -12.12
N ALA A 116 3.10 7.42 -11.05
CA ALA A 116 2.95 5.99 -10.76
C ALA A 116 1.75 5.69 -9.85
N LEU A 117 0.89 6.68 -9.59
CA LEU A 117 -0.35 6.51 -8.83
C LEU A 117 -1.48 6.14 -9.81
N ASP A 118 -2.17 5.03 -9.57
CA ASP A 118 -3.26 4.59 -10.45
C ASP A 118 -4.60 5.18 -10.04
N VAL A 119 -4.93 5.06 -8.74
CA VAL A 119 -6.24 5.46 -8.21
C VAL A 119 -6.12 6.07 -6.82
N THR A 120 -7.20 6.69 -6.38
CA THR A 120 -7.32 7.19 -5.00
C THR A 120 -8.56 6.58 -4.34
N ALA A 121 -8.47 6.37 -3.03
CA ALA A 121 -9.55 5.84 -2.20
C ALA A 121 -9.67 6.64 -0.90
N ALA A 122 -10.79 6.49 -0.18
CA ALA A 122 -10.98 7.13 1.11
C ALA A 122 -9.95 6.60 2.14
N GLY A 123 -8.90 7.38 2.42
CA GLY A 123 -7.94 7.08 3.48
C GLY A 123 -8.37 7.63 4.84
N ARG A 124 -9.45 8.43 4.84
CA ARG A 124 -10.06 8.98 6.04
C ARG A 124 -11.57 9.14 5.85
N GLN A 125 -12.35 8.62 6.79
CA GLN A 125 -13.82 8.70 6.75
C GLN A 125 -14.39 9.71 7.77
N PRO A 126 -15.59 10.27 7.50
CA PRO A 126 -16.37 11.03 8.48
C PRO A 126 -16.69 10.21 9.73
N HIS A 127 -16.76 10.89 10.87
CA HIS A 127 -17.24 10.30 12.12
C HIS A 127 -18.70 9.85 12.00
N ASP A 128 -18.94 8.54 11.87
CA ASP A 128 -20.16 7.87 12.34
C ASP A 128 -19.73 6.74 13.29
N HIS A 129 -20.58 6.44 14.26
CA HIS A 129 -20.35 6.01 15.63
C HIS A 129 -19.58 4.72 15.90
N ARG A 130 -18.89 4.07 14.96
CA ARG A 130 -18.02 2.93 15.29
C ARG A 130 -16.82 2.89 14.36
N TYR A 131 -15.64 3.10 14.97
CA TYR A 131 -14.29 2.88 14.45
C TYR A 131 -13.68 4.01 13.61
N TYR A 132 -12.47 4.41 14.02
CA TYR A 132 -11.50 5.15 13.22
C TYR A 132 -11.06 4.27 12.05
N GLY A 133 -11.89 4.13 11.02
CA GLY A 133 -11.55 3.44 9.79
C GLY A 133 -10.51 4.22 9.02
N ARG A 134 -9.23 3.89 9.23
CA ARG A 134 -8.15 4.23 8.29
C ARG A 134 -8.04 3.05 7.35
N ILE A 135 -8.35 3.26 6.07
CA ILE A 135 -7.86 2.34 5.06
C ILE A 135 -6.39 2.69 4.88
N TRP A 136 -5.53 1.97 5.59
CA TRP A 136 -4.17 1.77 5.15
C TRP A 136 -4.31 0.81 3.97
N VAL A 137 -4.23 1.34 2.75
CA VAL A 137 -3.92 0.47 1.59
C VAL A 137 -2.46 0.14 1.67
#